data_AF-A0A4C1UMR7-F1
#
_entry.id   AF-A0A4C1UMR7-F1
#
_cell.length_a   1.000
_cell.length_b   1.000
_cell.length_c   1.000
_cell.angle_alpha   90.00
_cell.angle_beta   90.00
_cell.angle_gamma   90.00
#
_symmetry.space_group_name_H-M   'P 1'
#
loop_
_entity.id
_entity.type
_entity.pdbx_description
1 polymer ?
#
loop_
_entity_poly.entity_id
_entity_poly.type
_entity_poly.pdbx_seq_one_letter_code
_entity_poly.pdbx_strand_id
1 'polypeptide(L)'
;MAHIQFTDELVREYLLFRGFTNTVKAFDNDLKADKDKGFRVDKIVEQILQYINTSDLNGLKEYWSHLDSLVFSKLEIHFQPAIRKLEYSLYKYYLVVAAQGPSGSRSERISDFFSKLMPELQGQSEWKEWFMLPYVQKPEENPSFSLYFTRNWQDTVIVSLHNLLATVFQCMPQPTLTNYESDAALVKRLQDELNAIKGKVQTTEKTSPIGHQSRLAQYSEKLSGPLPLIDDFCAVPSENLDSGVREAKGLKNLIRQMGGSPVMGRKSARSHSHN
;
A
#
# COMPACT_ATOMS: atom_id res chain seq x y z
N MET A 1 -10.92 3.07 10.13
CA MET A 1 -10.66 1.89 11.00
C MET A 1 -11.64 1.74 12.16
N ALA A 2 -12.94 2.03 11.95
CA ALA A 2 -13.98 1.69 12.94
C ALA A 2 -14.04 0.16 13.23
N HIS A 3 -13.54 -0.64 12.29
CA HIS A 3 -13.51 -2.09 12.31
C HIS A 3 -12.69 -2.71 13.46
N ILE A 4 -11.56 -2.08 13.84
CA ILE A 4 -10.71 -2.58 14.93
C ILE A 4 -11.43 -2.40 16.27
N GLN A 5 -12.00 -1.21 16.50
CA GLN A 5 -12.74 -0.93 17.74
C GLN A 5 -13.98 -1.81 17.89
N PHE A 6 -14.66 -2.11 16.79
CA PHE A 6 -15.77 -3.06 16.78
C PHE A 6 -15.29 -4.47 17.15
N THR A 7 -14.16 -4.90 16.59
CA THR A 7 -13.55 -6.20 16.93
C THR A 7 -13.15 -6.26 18.41
N ASP A 8 -12.59 -5.18 18.97
CA ASP A 8 -12.27 -5.11 20.40
C ASP A 8 -13.52 -5.28 21.28
N GLU A 9 -14.66 -4.72 20.86
CA GLU A 9 -15.94 -4.88 21.57
C GLU A 9 -16.46 -6.33 21.50
N LEU A 10 -16.36 -6.99 20.34
CA LEU A 10 -16.73 -8.40 20.21
C LEU A 10 -15.88 -9.30 21.13
N VAL A 11 -14.57 -9.02 21.22
CA VAL A 11 -13.68 -9.74 22.13
C VAL A 11 -14.08 -9.49 23.59
N ARG A 12 -14.34 -8.23 23.96
CA ARG A 12 -14.77 -7.86 25.32
C ARG A 12 -16.07 -8.55 25.69
N GLU A 13 -17.08 -8.51 24.83
CA GLU A 13 -18.39 -9.16 25.04
C GLU A 13 -18.23 -10.67 25.25
N TYR A 14 -17.44 -11.34 24.42
CA TYR A 14 -17.16 -12.76 24.56
C TYR A 14 -16.50 -13.11 25.90
N LEU A 15 -15.48 -12.34 26.30
CA LEU A 15 -14.80 -12.54 27.59
C LEU A 15 -15.75 -12.34 28.78
N LEU A 16 -16.64 -11.35 28.71
CA LEU A 16 -17.68 -11.11 29.72
C LEU A 16 -18.68 -12.27 29.79
N PHE A 17 -19.17 -12.76 28.65
CA PHE A 17 -20.09 -13.90 28.58
C PHE A 17 -19.51 -15.16 29.25
N ARG A 18 -18.21 -15.39 29.08
CA ARG A 18 -17.50 -16.53 29.70
C ARG A 18 -17.19 -16.34 31.20
N GLY A 19 -17.40 -15.14 31.74
CA GLY A 19 -17.08 -14.81 33.12
C GLY A 19 -15.59 -14.50 33.37
N PHE A 20 -14.80 -14.21 32.33
CA PHE A 20 -13.36 -13.94 32.44
C PHE A 20 -13.05 -12.50 32.87
N THR A 21 -13.62 -12.08 34.00
CA THR A 21 -13.59 -10.69 34.50
C THR A 21 -12.18 -10.15 34.73
N ASN A 22 -11.23 -10.98 35.19
CA ASN A 22 -9.83 -10.57 35.35
C ASN A 22 -9.16 -10.31 34.00
N THR A 23 -9.46 -11.12 32.97
CA THR A 23 -8.95 -10.96 31.61
C THR A 23 -9.52 -9.70 30.96
N VAL A 24 -10.80 -9.39 31.16
CA VAL A 24 -11.41 -8.14 30.67
C VAL A 24 -10.69 -6.92 31.25
N LYS A 25 -10.42 -6.91 32.56
CA LYS A 25 -9.66 -5.83 33.19
C LYS A 25 -8.26 -5.67 32.60
N ALA A 26 -7.56 -6.79 32.37
CA ALA A 26 -6.24 -6.76 31.74
C ALA A 26 -6.33 -6.21 30.31
N PHE A 27 -7.27 -6.71 29.51
CA PHE A 27 -7.51 -6.25 28.14
C PHE A 27 -7.83 -4.75 28.06
N ASP A 28 -8.70 -4.24 28.93
CA ASP A 28 -9.02 -2.81 28.98
C ASP A 28 -7.82 -1.94 29.40
N ASN A 29 -6.93 -2.48 30.26
CA ASN A 29 -5.69 -1.79 30.62
C ASN A 29 -4.71 -1.75 29.45
N ASP A 30 -4.57 -2.85 28.71
CA ASP A 30 -3.73 -2.91 27.51
C ASP A 30 -4.23 -1.94 26.43
N LEU A 31 -5.54 -1.87 26.19
CA LEU A 31 -6.15 -0.91 25.27
C LEU A 31 -5.92 0.55 25.68
N LYS A 32 -5.88 0.86 26.98
CA LYS A 32 -5.54 2.20 27.47
C LYS A 32 -4.07 2.55 27.28
N ALA A 33 -3.19 1.56 27.45
CA ALA A 33 -1.75 1.71 27.31
C ALA A 33 -1.27 1.58 25.84
N ASP A 34 -2.18 1.32 24.91
CA ASP A 34 -1.87 1.10 23.51
C ASP A 34 -1.19 2.32 22.86
N LYS A 35 0.06 2.10 22.43
CA LYS A 35 0.86 3.09 21.69
C LYS A 35 0.40 3.22 20.24
N ASP A 36 -0.20 2.18 19.68
CA ASP A 36 -0.66 2.10 18.29
C ASP A 36 -2.00 2.81 18.09
N LYS A 37 -2.67 3.18 19.20
CA LYS A 37 -3.94 3.92 19.22
C LYS A 37 -5.04 3.22 18.41
N GLY A 38 -5.05 1.89 18.40
CA GLY A 38 -5.93 1.07 17.56
C GLY A 38 -5.75 1.34 16.07
N PHE A 39 -4.54 1.72 15.66
CA PHE A 39 -4.17 2.13 14.31
C PHE A 39 -4.98 3.32 13.76
N ARG A 40 -5.62 4.10 14.64
CA ARG A 40 -6.38 5.29 14.25
C ARG A 40 -5.42 6.41 13.87
N VAL A 41 -5.31 6.65 12.56
CA VAL A 41 -4.43 7.67 11.98
C VAL A 41 -4.59 9.03 12.66
N ASP A 42 -5.83 9.51 12.82
CA ASP A 42 -6.11 10.80 13.48
C ASP A 42 -5.49 10.89 14.88
N LYS A 43 -5.56 9.79 15.66
CA LYS A 43 -5.03 9.74 17.02
C LYS A 43 -3.50 9.67 17.07
N ILE A 44 -2.89 8.99 16.10
CA ILE A 44 -1.43 8.95 15.95
C ILE A 44 -0.91 10.34 15.55
N VAL A 45 -1.57 10.99 14.60
CA VAL A 45 -1.23 12.37 14.18
C VAL A 45 -1.42 13.35 15.33
N GLU A 46 -2.53 13.27 16.06
CA GLU A 46 -2.80 14.08 17.26
C GLU A 46 -1.70 13.90 18.31
N GLN A 47 -1.25 12.66 18.55
CA GLN A 47 -0.16 12.35 19.48
C GLN A 47 1.18 12.96 19.04
N ILE A 48 1.54 12.85 17.76
CA ILE A 48 2.76 13.46 17.19
C ILE A 48 2.70 14.99 17.35
N LEU A 49 1.57 15.60 17.02
CA LEU A 49 1.35 17.03 17.18
C LEU A 49 1.42 17.46 18.65
N GLN A 50 0.92 16.63 19.58
CA GLN A 50 1.04 16.89 21.00
C GLN A 50 2.50 16.99 21.42
N TYR A 51 3.35 16.03 21.05
CA TYR A 51 4.79 16.07 21.35
C TYR A 51 5.48 17.32 20.77
N ILE A 52 5.12 17.71 19.55
CA ILE A 52 5.63 18.95 18.92
C ILE A 52 5.19 20.18 19.72
N ASN A 53 3.91 20.30 20.04
CA ASN A 53 3.35 21.46 20.74
C ASN A 53 3.86 21.59 22.17
N THR A 54 4.09 20.49 22.87
CA THR A 54 4.67 20.48 24.22
C THR A 54 6.20 20.56 24.23
N SER A 55 6.83 20.63 23.06
CA SER A 55 8.30 20.62 22.92
C SER A 55 8.95 19.41 23.60
N ASP A 56 8.32 18.23 23.48
CA ASP A 56 8.85 16.95 23.93
C ASP A 56 9.50 16.20 22.77
N LEU A 57 10.79 16.52 22.53
CA LEU A 57 11.55 15.91 21.44
C LEU A 57 11.79 14.40 21.66
N ASN A 58 12.01 13.98 22.91
CA ASN A 58 12.31 12.57 23.18
C ASN A 58 11.07 11.72 22.91
N GLY A 59 9.90 12.15 23.40
CA GLY A 59 8.63 11.50 23.11
C GLY A 59 8.36 11.41 21.61
N LEU A 60 8.62 12.49 20.86
CA LEU A 60 8.50 12.48 19.40
C LEU A 60 9.42 11.45 18.73
N LYS A 61 10.71 11.43 19.07
CA LYS A 61 11.70 10.50 18.49
C LYS A 61 11.37 9.05 18.80
N GLU A 62 11.05 8.75 20.06
CA GLU A 62 10.69 7.40 20.49
C GLU A 62 9.41 6.93 19.80
N TYR A 63 8.42 7.81 19.67
CA TYR A 63 7.16 7.48 19.01
C TYR A 63 7.34 7.26 17.51
N TRP A 64 8.15 8.09 16.84
CA TRP A 64 8.49 7.89 15.42
C TRP A 64 9.27 6.59 15.20
N SER A 65 10.27 6.30 16.04
CA SER A 65 11.05 5.05 16.00
C SER A 65 10.16 3.81 16.21
N HIS A 66 9.18 3.91 17.11
CA HIS A 66 8.17 2.87 17.30
C HIS A 66 7.35 2.64 16.03
N LEU A 67 6.84 3.70 15.39
CA LEU A 67 6.13 3.58 14.11
C LEU A 67 7.04 3.02 13.00
N ASP A 68 8.31 3.40 12.98
CA ASP A 68 9.28 2.90 12.02
C ASP A 68 9.49 1.38 12.16
N SER A 69 9.74 0.91 13.37
CA SER A 69 9.86 -0.52 13.67
C SER A 69 8.56 -1.29 13.38
N LEU A 70 7.42 -0.68 13.69
CA LEU A 70 6.12 -1.31 13.52
C LEU A 70 5.73 -1.46 12.04
N VAL A 71 5.94 -0.43 11.22
CA VAL A 71 5.44 -0.40 9.85
C VAL A 71 6.44 0.09 8.79
N PHE A 72 7.17 1.18 9.02
CA PHE A 72 7.93 1.81 7.92
C PHE A 72 9.16 1.02 7.50
N SER A 73 9.86 0.39 8.45
CA SER A 73 11.00 -0.50 8.20
C SER A 73 10.62 -1.74 7.37
N LYS A 74 9.33 -2.08 7.31
CA LYS A 74 8.80 -3.21 6.54
C LYS A 74 8.40 -2.82 5.12
N LEU A 75 8.40 -1.52 4.80
CA LEU A 75 8.11 -1.04 3.45
C LEU A 75 9.31 -1.23 2.54
N GLU A 76 9.04 -1.35 1.24
CA GLU A 76 10.10 -1.47 0.24
C GLU A 76 11.10 -0.31 0.30
N ILE A 77 12.36 -0.61 0.02
CA ILE A 77 13.48 0.33 0.20
C ILE A 77 13.30 1.66 -0.55
N HIS A 78 12.58 1.66 -1.67
CA HIS A 78 12.36 2.84 -2.48
C HIS A 78 11.43 3.88 -1.80
N PHE A 79 10.65 3.49 -0.79
CA PHE A 79 9.84 4.41 0.01
C PHE A 79 10.64 5.09 1.13
N GLN A 80 11.75 4.50 1.58
CA GLN A 80 12.54 5.01 2.71
C GLN A 80 12.98 6.48 2.58
N PRO A 81 13.39 6.98 1.39
CA PRO A 81 13.68 8.41 1.21
C PRO A 81 12.49 9.33 1.49
N ALA A 82 11.27 8.91 1.11
CA ALA A 82 10.06 9.71 1.34
C ALA A 82 9.69 9.75 2.83
N ILE A 83 9.85 8.62 3.53
CA ILE A 83 9.60 8.49 4.97
C ILE A 83 10.59 9.36 5.75
N ARG A 84 11.88 9.30 5.43
CA ARG A 84 12.91 10.16 6.03
C ARG A 84 12.65 11.64 5.76
N LYS A 85 12.24 12.00 4.54
CA LYS A 85 11.89 13.39 4.22
C LYS A 85 10.72 13.87 5.07
N LEU A 86 9.74 13.01 5.33
CA LEU A 86 8.60 13.35 6.18
C LEU A 86 9.03 13.47 7.66
N GLU A 87 9.87 12.56 8.16
CA GLU A 87 10.47 12.65 9.50
C GLU A 87 11.19 13.99 9.70
N TYR A 88 12.06 14.37 8.76
CA TYR A 88 12.75 15.65 8.79
C TYR A 88 11.79 16.83 8.69
N SER A 89 10.68 16.69 7.97
CA SER A 89 9.64 17.72 7.93
C SER A 89 8.95 17.88 9.29
N LEU A 90 8.76 16.80 10.05
CA LEU A 90 8.24 16.87 11.43
C LEU A 90 9.24 17.52 12.38
N TYR A 91 10.54 17.24 12.26
CA TYR A 91 11.56 17.92 13.04
C TYR A 91 11.67 19.41 12.69
N LYS A 92 11.55 19.77 11.41
CA LYS A 92 11.46 21.18 10.98
C LYS A 92 10.21 21.83 11.55
N TYR A 93 9.08 21.13 11.56
CA TYR A 93 7.84 21.63 12.14
C TYR A 93 7.97 21.85 13.65
N TYR A 94 8.60 20.91 14.37
CA TYR A 94 8.95 21.06 15.79
C TYR A 94 9.74 22.35 16.03
N LEU A 95 10.78 22.61 15.24
CA LEU A 95 11.59 23.82 15.37
C LEU A 95 10.79 25.09 15.08
N VAL A 96 9.89 25.08 14.09
CA VAL A 96 8.99 26.21 13.82
C VAL A 96 8.09 26.50 15.02
N VAL A 97 7.46 25.48 15.61
CA VAL A 97 6.61 25.64 16.80
C VAL A 97 7.42 26.10 18.01
N ALA A 98 8.63 25.57 18.20
CA ALA A 98 9.54 26.03 19.24
C ALA A 98 9.93 27.50 19.06
N ALA A 99 10.20 27.92 17.81
CA ALA A 99 10.54 29.29 17.44
C ALA A 99 9.39 30.28 17.64
N GLN A 100 8.16 29.86 17.36
CA GLN A 100 6.93 30.66 17.52
C GLN A 100 6.46 30.77 18.98
N GLY A 101 6.92 29.90 19.87
CA GLY A 101 6.53 29.96 21.28
C GLY A 101 7.14 31.15 22.04
N PRO A 102 6.90 31.26 23.36
CA PRO A 102 7.32 32.40 24.16
C PRO A 102 8.82 32.69 24.06
N SER A 103 9.20 33.97 23.89
CA SER A 103 10.58 34.38 23.64
C SER A 103 11.57 33.94 24.73
N GLY A 104 11.13 33.81 25.98
CA GLY A 104 11.97 33.40 27.11
C GLY A 104 12.45 31.94 27.04
N SER A 105 11.67 31.04 26.45
CA SER A 105 12.02 29.61 26.32
C SER A 105 12.34 29.20 24.88
N ARG A 106 12.31 30.14 23.93
CA ARG A 106 12.63 29.89 22.51
C ARG A 106 14.04 29.34 22.35
N SER A 107 15.03 30.06 22.89
CA SER A 107 16.44 29.69 22.74
C SER A 107 16.75 28.35 23.40
N GLU A 108 16.15 28.08 24.55
CA GLU A 108 16.33 26.83 25.28
C GLU A 108 15.79 25.63 24.49
N ARG A 109 14.55 25.71 23.99
CA ARG A 109 13.93 24.62 23.21
C ARG A 109 14.67 24.31 21.91
N ILE A 110 15.13 25.34 21.21
CA ILE A 110 15.92 25.17 19.97
C ILE A 110 17.30 24.61 20.31
N SER A 111 17.94 25.09 21.38
CA SER A 111 19.25 24.59 21.81
C SER A 111 19.16 23.13 22.27
N ASP A 112 18.11 22.75 22.99
CA ASP A 112 17.85 21.36 23.41
C ASP A 112 17.61 20.45 22.21
N PHE A 113 16.90 20.94 21.18
CA PHE A 113 16.72 20.19 19.94
C PHE A 113 18.06 19.88 19.28
N PHE A 114 18.89 20.91 19.05
CA PHE A 114 20.16 20.70 18.37
C PHE A 114 21.13 19.90 19.22
N SER A 115 21.18 20.08 20.56
CA SER A 115 22.07 19.26 21.41
C SER A 115 21.77 17.77 21.31
N LYS A 116 20.50 17.38 21.16
CA LYS A 116 20.06 15.98 21.05
C LYS A 116 20.14 15.41 19.64
N LEU A 117 19.86 16.21 18.60
CA LEU A 117 19.81 15.73 17.22
C LEU A 117 21.06 16.05 16.38
N MET A 118 22.00 16.87 16.87
CA MET A 118 23.23 17.20 16.13
C MET A 118 23.96 15.97 15.56
N PRO A 119 24.12 14.85 16.29
CA PRO A 119 24.87 13.69 15.77
C PRO A 119 24.21 13.03 14.55
N GLU A 120 22.88 13.11 14.44
CA GLU A 120 22.09 12.52 13.37
C GLU A 120 21.92 13.47 12.18
N LEU A 121 21.94 14.78 12.44
CA LEU A 121 21.74 15.82 11.44
C LEU A 121 23.06 16.31 10.81
N GLN A 122 24.19 16.17 11.50
CA GLN A 122 25.50 16.55 10.97
C GLN A 122 25.81 15.74 9.70
N GLY A 123 26.11 16.44 8.60
CA GLY A 123 26.37 15.84 7.30
C GLY A 123 25.16 15.77 6.36
N GLN A 124 23.95 16.08 6.84
CA GLN A 124 22.77 16.20 5.99
C GLN A 124 22.69 17.62 5.39
N SER A 125 22.84 17.73 4.07
CA SER A 125 22.91 19.03 3.37
C SER A 125 21.67 19.90 3.59
N GLU A 126 20.48 19.29 3.70
CA GLU A 126 19.21 19.99 3.91
C GLU A 126 19.05 20.61 5.30
N TRP A 127 19.94 20.29 6.24
CA TRP A 127 19.96 20.83 7.61
C TRP A 127 20.97 21.97 7.79
N LYS A 128 21.84 22.21 6.79
CA LYS A 128 22.90 23.21 6.86
C LYS A 128 22.37 24.61 7.22
N GLU A 129 21.31 25.04 6.56
CA GLU A 129 20.69 26.35 6.84
C GLU A 129 19.93 26.35 8.17
N TRP A 130 19.47 25.21 8.66
CA TRP A 130 18.74 25.15 9.94
C TRP A 130 19.65 25.37 11.15
N PHE A 131 20.95 25.09 11.06
CA PHE A 131 21.90 25.33 12.16
C PHE A 131 22.09 26.81 12.51
N MET A 132 21.73 27.74 11.62
CA MET A 132 21.74 29.18 11.93
C MET A 132 20.45 29.67 12.59
N LEU A 133 19.38 28.86 12.62
CA LEU A 133 18.08 29.23 13.21
C LEU A 133 18.17 29.83 14.63
N PRO A 134 18.99 29.31 15.58
CA PRO A 134 19.09 29.87 16.93
C PRO A 134 19.53 31.34 16.96
N TYR A 135 20.25 31.79 15.93
CA TYR A 135 20.81 33.13 15.83
C TYR A 135 19.94 34.09 15.01
N VAL A 136 18.87 33.60 14.39
CA VAL A 136 17.94 34.42 13.59
C VAL A 136 16.86 35.00 14.50
N GLN A 137 16.82 36.33 14.60
CA GLN A 137 15.88 37.01 15.50
C GLN A 137 14.41 36.84 15.09
N LYS A 138 14.14 36.93 13.77
CA LYS A 138 12.82 36.75 13.17
C LYS A 138 12.89 35.72 12.03
N PRO A 139 12.84 34.42 12.34
CA PRO A 139 12.92 33.37 11.33
C PRO A 139 11.81 33.47 10.26
N GLU A 140 10.62 33.94 10.63
CA GLU A 140 9.49 34.12 9.73
C GLU A 140 9.72 35.15 8.62
N GLU A 141 10.60 36.13 8.83
CA GLU A 141 10.99 37.15 7.83
C GLU A 141 12.20 36.71 6.99
N ASN A 142 12.90 35.64 7.40
CA ASN A 142 14.10 35.17 6.72
C ASN A 142 13.73 34.36 5.47
N PRO A 143 14.29 34.65 4.28
CA PRO A 143 13.99 33.92 3.04
C PRO A 143 14.18 32.41 3.12
N SER A 144 15.18 31.93 3.87
CA SER A 144 15.45 30.49 4.06
C SER A 144 14.37 29.78 4.89
N PHE A 145 13.65 30.51 5.74
CA PHE A 145 12.74 29.91 6.73
C PHE A 145 11.27 30.28 6.53
N SER A 146 10.98 31.46 5.97
CA SER A 146 9.63 32.04 5.83
C SER A 146 8.56 31.05 5.35
N LEU A 147 8.87 30.21 4.37
CA LEU A 147 7.99 29.15 3.86
C LEU A 147 7.47 28.21 4.97
N TYR A 148 8.36 27.78 5.87
CA TYR A 148 8.05 26.82 6.94
C TYR A 148 7.14 27.41 8.02
N PHE A 149 7.11 28.75 8.14
CA PHE A 149 6.23 29.47 9.05
C PHE A 149 4.83 29.66 8.48
N THR A 150 4.59 29.31 7.21
CA THR A 150 3.26 29.38 6.61
C THR A 150 2.35 28.26 7.09
N ARG A 151 1.08 28.59 7.32
CA ARG A 151 0.06 27.59 7.69
C ARG A 151 -0.09 26.51 6.61
N ASN A 152 -0.02 26.91 5.34
CA ASN A 152 -0.10 26.01 4.21
C ASN A 152 0.98 24.92 4.23
N TRP A 153 2.24 25.28 4.54
CA TRP A 153 3.31 24.28 4.66
C TRP A 153 3.03 23.31 5.82
N GLN A 154 2.66 23.83 6.99
CA GLN A 154 2.35 23.01 8.16
C GLN A 154 1.21 22.02 7.87
N ASP A 155 0.10 22.50 7.31
CA ASP A 155 -1.04 21.64 6.95
C ASP A 155 -0.64 20.59 5.90
N THR A 156 0.20 20.95 4.93
CA THR A 156 0.71 20.00 3.92
C THR A 156 1.52 18.86 4.54
N VAL A 157 2.36 19.15 5.54
CA VAL A 157 3.12 18.13 6.29
C VAL A 157 2.17 17.18 7.01
N ILE A 158 1.14 17.71 7.67
CA ILE A 158 0.17 16.91 8.42
C ILE A 158 -0.71 16.06 7.50
N VAL A 159 -1.18 16.60 6.38
CA VAL A 159 -1.93 15.83 5.38
C VAL A 159 -1.05 14.72 4.80
N SER A 160 0.22 15.00 4.52
CA SER A 160 1.17 14.01 4.01
C SER A 160 1.41 12.88 5.02
N LEU A 161 1.55 13.21 6.30
CA LEU A 161 1.65 12.23 7.39
C LEU A 161 0.40 11.38 7.52
N HIS A 162 -0.78 12.02 7.53
CA HIS A 162 -2.05 11.32 7.58
C HIS A 162 -2.19 10.34 6.40
N ASN A 163 -1.91 10.79 5.19
CA ASN A 163 -2.02 9.96 3.98
C ASN A 163 -1.04 8.80 3.98
N LEU A 164 0.20 9.01 4.43
CA LEU A 164 1.19 7.94 4.60
C LEU A 164 0.65 6.87 5.54
N LEU A 165 0.27 7.25 6.76
CA LEU A 165 -0.22 6.34 7.78
C LEU A 165 -1.49 5.59 7.32
N ALA A 166 -2.45 6.30 6.73
CA ALA A 166 -3.67 5.71 6.20
C ALA A 166 -3.38 4.65 5.12
N THR A 167 -2.50 4.97 4.18
CA THR A 167 -2.12 4.06 3.10
C THR A 167 -1.37 2.85 3.64
N VAL A 168 -0.38 3.06 4.50
CA VAL A 168 0.45 1.98 5.07
C VAL A 168 -0.41 1.03 5.88
N PHE A 169 -1.28 1.56 6.75
CA PHE A 169 -2.11 0.70 7.58
C PHE A 169 -3.24 0.00 6.81
N GLN A 170 -3.73 0.59 5.72
CA GLN A 170 -4.68 -0.10 4.83
C GLN A 170 -4.05 -1.33 4.17
N CYS A 171 -2.74 -1.28 3.88
CA CYS A 171 -2.01 -2.39 3.28
C CYS A 171 -1.50 -3.42 4.29
N MET A 172 -1.66 -3.19 5.60
CA MET A 172 -1.24 -4.16 6.59
C MET A 172 -2.13 -5.41 6.58
N PRO A 173 -1.55 -6.61 6.77
CA PRO A 173 -2.34 -7.82 6.93
C PRO A 173 -3.22 -7.70 8.18
N GLN A 174 -4.52 -7.89 8.02
CA GLN A 174 -5.47 -7.82 9.13
C GLN A 174 -5.67 -9.20 9.78
N PRO A 175 -5.89 -9.28 11.11
CA PRO A 175 -6.22 -10.53 11.77
C PRO A 175 -7.51 -11.14 11.22
N THR A 176 -7.57 -12.47 11.12
CA THR A 176 -8.75 -13.20 10.61
C THR A 176 -10.06 -12.77 11.28
N LEU A 177 -10.02 -12.52 12.59
CA LEU A 177 -11.20 -12.13 13.36
C LEU A 177 -11.84 -10.83 12.84
N THR A 178 -11.02 -9.89 12.39
CA THR A 178 -11.53 -8.64 11.81
C THR A 178 -12.33 -8.94 10.54
N ASN A 179 -11.85 -9.82 9.65
CA ASN A 179 -12.52 -10.08 8.36
C ASN A 179 -13.74 -10.99 8.44
N TYR A 180 -14.11 -11.52 9.61
CA TYR A 180 -15.15 -12.55 9.72
C TYR A 180 -16.48 -12.15 9.09
N GLU A 181 -16.97 -10.93 9.37
CA GLU A 181 -18.26 -10.47 8.86
C GLU A 181 -18.23 -10.25 7.33
N SER A 182 -17.15 -9.66 6.82
CA SER A 182 -16.97 -9.48 5.37
C SER A 182 -16.84 -10.81 4.65
N ASP A 183 -16.12 -11.76 5.24
CA ASP A 183 -15.92 -13.11 4.68
C ASP A 183 -17.25 -13.88 4.68
N ALA A 184 -18.03 -13.83 5.77
CA ALA A 184 -19.34 -14.43 5.84
C ALA A 184 -20.31 -13.83 4.80
N ALA A 185 -20.30 -12.51 4.62
CA ALA A 185 -21.10 -11.83 3.61
C ALA A 185 -20.69 -12.21 2.18
N LEU A 186 -19.38 -12.33 1.92
CA LEU A 186 -18.84 -12.78 0.64
C LEU A 186 -19.26 -14.23 0.36
N VAL A 187 -19.10 -15.13 1.31
CA VAL A 187 -19.52 -16.54 1.19
C VAL A 187 -21.00 -16.64 0.86
N LYS A 188 -21.86 -15.87 1.54
CA LYS A 188 -23.29 -15.84 1.25
C LYS A 188 -23.59 -15.35 -0.18
N ARG A 189 -22.96 -14.26 -0.63
CA ARG A 189 -23.13 -13.76 -2.00
C ARG A 189 -22.69 -14.78 -3.05
N LEU A 190 -21.54 -15.43 -2.82
CA LEU A 190 -21.04 -16.48 -3.72
C LEU A 190 -21.98 -17.69 -3.74
N GLN A 191 -22.56 -18.07 -2.60
CA GLN A 191 -23.58 -19.12 -2.54
C GLN A 191 -24.84 -18.75 -3.32
N ASP A 192 -25.32 -17.51 -3.18
CA ASP A 192 -26.49 -17.02 -3.91
C ASP A 192 -26.24 -16.99 -5.43
N GLU A 193 -25.05 -16.55 -5.87
CA GLU A 193 -24.64 -16.59 -7.28
C GLU A 193 -24.54 -18.02 -7.82
N LEU A 194 -23.93 -18.95 -7.06
CA LEU A 194 -23.87 -20.36 -7.44
C LEU A 194 -25.26 -20.98 -7.58
N ASN A 195 -26.18 -20.65 -6.68
CA ASN A 195 -27.56 -21.12 -6.75
C ASN A 195 -28.30 -20.53 -7.96
N ALA A 196 -28.09 -19.25 -8.27
CA ALA A 196 -28.65 -18.61 -9.45
C ALA A 196 -28.13 -19.21 -10.77
N ILE A 197 -26.82 -19.49 -10.84
CA ILE A 197 -26.21 -20.15 -12.01
C ILE A 197 -26.73 -21.58 -12.16
N LYS A 198 -26.75 -22.37 -11.09
CA LYS A 198 -27.31 -23.74 -11.11
C LYS A 198 -28.77 -23.74 -11.54
N GLY A 199 -29.56 -22.79 -11.06
CA GLY A 199 -30.95 -22.61 -11.49
C GLY A 199 -31.07 -22.33 -12.99
N LYS A 200 -30.22 -21.44 -13.53
CA LYS A 200 -30.18 -21.13 -14.96
C LYS A 200 -29.79 -22.35 -15.81
N VAL A 201 -28.76 -23.10 -15.42
CA VAL A 201 -28.32 -24.33 -16.13
C VAL A 201 -29.43 -25.39 -16.16
N GLN A 202 -30.14 -25.60 -15.05
CA GLN A 202 -31.29 -26.53 -15.02
C GLN A 202 -32.46 -26.08 -15.90
N THR A 203 -32.72 -24.77 -16.01
CA THR A 203 -33.72 -24.27 -16.97
C THR A 203 -33.30 -24.45 -18.42
N THR A 204 -32.02 -24.28 -18.76
CA THR A 204 -31.53 -24.50 -20.14
C THR A 204 -31.62 -25.97 -20.55
N GLU A 205 -31.32 -26.91 -19.63
CA GLU A 205 -31.50 -28.35 -19.86
C GLU A 205 -32.98 -28.75 -20.02
N LYS A 206 -33.89 -28.12 -19.27
CA LYS A 206 -35.34 -28.41 -19.36
C LYS A 206 -36.02 -27.79 -20.58
N THR A 207 -35.46 -26.74 -21.19
CA THR A 207 -35.97 -26.15 -22.43
C THR A 207 -35.56 -26.89 -23.71
N SER A 208 -34.88 -28.03 -23.63
CA SER A 208 -34.68 -28.88 -24.82
C SER A 208 -34.93 -30.37 -24.57
N PRO A 209 -36.20 -30.83 -24.55
CA PRO A 209 -36.51 -32.25 -24.74
C PRO A 209 -36.74 -32.62 -26.22
N ILE A 210 -36.81 -31.69 -27.17
CA ILE A 210 -37.28 -32.01 -28.54
C ILE A 210 -36.20 -31.83 -29.64
N GLY A 211 -35.10 -31.12 -29.40
CA GLY A 211 -34.12 -30.79 -30.46
C GLY A 211 -32.87 -31.68 -30.56
N HIS A 212 -32.41 -32.29 -29.47
CA HIS A 212 -31.08 -32.92 -29.43
C HIS A 212 -31.04 -34.39 -29.87
N GLN A 213 -32.10 -35.18 -29.61
CA GLN A 213 -32.17 -36.55 -30.11
C GLN A 213 -32.26 -36.60 -31.64
N SER A 214 -32.95 -35.64 -32.26
CA SER A 214 -33.10 -35.59 -33.72
C SER A 214 -31.79 -35.28 -34.45
N ARG A 215 -30.85 -34.52 -33.85
CA ARG A 215 -29.53 -34.29 -34.46
C ARG A 215 -28.60 -35.48 -34.30
N LEU A 216 -28.57 -36.13 -33.13
CA LEU A 216 -27.74 -37.32 -32.91
C LEU A 216 -28.18 -38.51 -33.77
N ALA A 217 -29.48 -38.70 -33.98
CA ALA A 217 -30.00 -39.71 -34.90
C ALA A 217 -29.54 -39.46 -36.36
N GLN A 218 -29.52 -38.20 -36.81
CA GLN A 218 -29.02 -37.82 -38.13
C GLN A 218 -27.51 -38.04 -38.31
N TYR A 219 -26.72 -37.99 -37.24
CA TYR A 219 -25.30 -38.36 -37.27
C TYR A 219 -25.09 -39.87 -37.25
N SER A 220 -25.93 -40.62 -36.52
CA SER A 220 -25.86 -42.09 -36.44
C SER A 220 -26.12 -42.76 -37.80
N GLU A 221 -27.04 -42.22 -38.61
CA GLU A 221 -27.32 -42.75 -39.96
C GLU A 221 -26.17 -42.50 -40.95
N LYS A 222 -25.37 -41.45 -40.73
CA LYS A 222 -24.19 -41.15 -41.58
C LYS A 222 -22.91 -41.87 -41.17
N LEU A 223 -22.89 -42.56 -40.03
CA LEU A 223 -21.73 -43.29 -39.51
C LEU A 223 -21.74 -44.79 -39.81
N SER A 224 -22.75 -45.31 -40.53
CA SER A 224 -22.84 -46.73 -40.92
C SER A 224 -21.95 -47.12 -42.11
N GLY A 225 -21.09 -46.23 -42.61
CA GLY A 225 -20.02 -46.56 -43.55
C GLY A 225 -18.69 -46.66 -42.80
N PRO A 226 -17.75 -47.54 -43.20
CA PRO A 226 -16.49 -47.69 -42.51
C PRO A 226 -15.70 -46.37 -42.62
N LEU A 227 -15.59 -45.64 -41.51
CA LEU A 227 -14.68 -44.51 -41.42
C LEU A 227 -13.27 -45.02 -41.13
N PRO A 228 -12.23 -44.48 -41.80
CA PRO A 228 -10.86 -44.79 -41.43
C PRO A 228 -10.57 -44.24 -40.02
N LEU A 229 -10.00 -45.09 -39.17
CA LEU A 229 -9.43 -44.72 -37.86
C LEU A 229 -8.46 -43.56 -38.07
N ILE A 230 -8.85 -42.35 -37.68
CA ILE A 230 -7.93 -41.23 -37.56
C ILE A 230 -7.27 -41.31 -36.18
N ASP A 231 -5.95 -41.51 -36.17
CA ASP A 231 -5.13 -41.61 -34.97
C ASP A 231 -4.76 -40.21 -34.48
N ASP A 232 -5.66 -39.57 -33.74
CA ASP A 232 -5.45 -38.24 -33.17
C ASP A 232 -4.59 -38.27 -31.88
N PHE A 233 -3.61 -39.17 -31.80
CA PHE A 233 -2.66 -39.25 -30.67
C PHE A 233 -1.18 -39.16 -31.04
N CYS A 234 -0.82 -38.91 -32.31
CA CYS A 234 0.58 -38.80 -32.75
C CYS A 234 1.23 -37.40 -32.63
N ALA A 235 0.61 -36.44 -31.92
CA ALA A 235 1.17 -35.09 -31.74
C ALA A 235 1.63 -34.79 -30.29
N VAL A 236 2.05 -35.81 -29.54
CA VAL A 236 2.80 -35.59 -28.28
C VAL A 236 4.29 -35.57 -28.62
N PRO A 237 5.00 -34.43 -28.50
CA PRO A 237 6.45 -34.43 -28.64
C PRO A 237 7.07 -35.24 -27.49
N SER A 238 7.79 -36.31 -27.82
CA SER A 238 8.60 -37.05 -26.86
C SER A 238 9.80 -36.20 -26.43
N GLU A 239 9.86 -35.78 -25.18
CA GLU A 239 11.09 -35.25 -24.58
C GLU A 239 12.09 -36.39 -24.41
N ASN A 240 13.09 -36.48 -25.30
CA ASN A 240 14.23 -37.37 -25.12
C ASN A 240 15.29 -36.69 -24.27
N LEU A 241 15.47 -37.16 -23.03
CA LEU A 241 16.77 -37.16 -22.39
C LEU A 241 17.70 -38.09 -23.20
N ASP A 242 18.74 -37.56 -23.84
CA ASP A 242 20.10 -37.82 -23.37
C ASP A 242 21.20 -36.97 -24.06
N SER A 243 22.18 -36.62 -23.24
CA SER A 243 23.58 -36.23 -23.47
C SER A 243 24.17 -36.09 -24.89
N GLY A 244 24.82 -34.95 -25.15
CA GLY A 244 25.96 -34.87 -26.09
C GLY A 244 26.05 -33.66 -27.02
N VAL A 245 26.51 -32.52 -26.47
CA VAL A 245 27.20 -31.37 -27.11
C VAL A 245 27.34 -31.39 -28.65
N ARG A 246 26.69 -30.43 -29.33
CA ARG A 246 27.27 -29.60 -30.41
C ARG A 246 26.35 -28.41 -30.74
N GLU A 247 26.95 -27.22 -30.72
CA GLU A 247 26.36 -25.89 -30.89
C GLU A 247 25.62 -25.71 -32.23
N ALA A 248 24.46 -25.04 -32.19
CA ALA A 248 23.93 -24.33 -33.35
C ALA A 248 23.24 -23.02 -32.94
N LYS A 249 23.84 -21.93 -33.42
CA LYS A 249 23.43 -20.54 -33.33
C LYS A 249 22.03 -20.34 -33.91
N GLY A 250 21.00 -20.20 -33.08
CA GLY A 250 19.64 -19.88 -33.55
C GLY A 250 18.86 -18.87 -32.69
N LEU A 251 19.27 -18.62 -31.44
CA LEU A 251 18.44 -17.90 -30.47
C LEU A 251 18.86 -16.46 -30.17
N LYS A 252 19.79 -15.89 -30.95
CA LYS A 252 20.18 -14.47 -30.81
C LYS A 252 19.44 -13.50 -31.76
N ASN A 253 18.59 -14.00 -32.67
CA ASN A 253 17.84 -13.14 -33.59
C ASN A 253 16.37 -12.89 -33.20
N LEU A 254 15.86 -13.50 -32.13
CA LEU A 254 14.46 -13.32 -31.69
C LEU A 254 14.23 -12.12 -30.74
N ILE A 255 15.28 -11.41 -30.30
CA ILE A 255 15.18 -10.23 -29.41
C ILE A 255 15.40 -8.90 -30.17
N ARG A 256 15.34 -8.89 -31.51
CA ARG A 256 15.49 -7.64 -32.29
C ARG A 256 14.27 -7.25 -33.12
N GLN A 257 13.13 -7.95 -32.98
CA GLN A 257 11.99 -7.77 -33.89
C GLN A 257 10.64 -7.63 -33.19
N MET A 258 10.62 -6.93 -32.04
CA MET A 258 9.38 -6.44 -31.41
C MET A 258 9.48 -4.93 -31.16
N GLY A 259 9.68 -4.18 -32.25
CA GLY A 259 9.55 -2.73 -32.30
C GLY A 259 9.12 -2.30 -33.69
N GLY A 260 7.93 -1.70 -33.80
CA GLY A 260 7.50 -0.95 -34.98
C GLY A 260 6.20 -1.44 -35.64
N SER A 261 5.13 -0.66 -35.44
CA SER A 261 3.83 -0.71 -36.12
C SER A 261 3.90 -0.72 -37.66
N PRO A 262 2.90 -1.27 -38.37
CA PRO A 262 2.72 -1.02 -39.79
C PRO A 262 1.86 0.23 -40.02
N VAL A 263 2.39 1.16 -40.83
CA VAL A 263 1.67 2.33 -41.37
C VAL A 263 1.02 1.95 -42.71
N MET A 264 -0.28 2.23 -42.85
CA MET A 264 -0.98 2.28 -44.14
C MET A 264 -0.53 3.50 -44.95
N GLY A 265 -0.26 3.31 -46.24
CA GLY A 265 0.18 4.37 -47.13
C GLY A 265 -0.94 5.26 -47.71
N ARG A 266 -0.59 6.50 -48.06
CA ARG A 266 -1.12 7.20 -49.25
C ARG A 266 -0.18 8.31 -49.73
N LYS A 267 -0.07 8.39 -51.06
CA LYS A 267 0.62 9.33 -51.97
C LYS A 267 0.47 10.82 -51.55
N SER A 268 1.31 11.80 -51.89
CA SER A 268 1.84 12.17 -53.22
C SER A 268 2.77 13.39 -53.13
N ALA A 269 3.65 13.53 -54.14
CA ALA A 269 4.12 14.78 -54.78
C ALA A 269 5.22 15.69 -54.15
N ARG A 270 6.34 15.70 -54.91
CA ARG A 270 7.05 16.85 -55.52
C ARG A 270 8.32 17.42 -54.88
N SER A 271 9.25 17.65 -55.81
CA SER A 271 10.65 18.04 -55.77
C SER A 271 10.88 19.56 -55.66
N HIS A 272 12.02 19.93 -55.07
CA HIS A 272 13.13 20.76 -55.63
C HIS A 272 14.00 21.24 -54.46
N SER A 273 15.25 20.76 -54.30
CA SER A 273 16.52 21.20 -54.93
C SER A 273 16.98 22.62 -54.56
N HIS A 274 18.11 22.66 -53.84
CA HIS A 274 19.22 23.63 -53.89
C HIS A 274 18.89 25.14 -53.81
N ASN A 275 19.23 25.77 -52.68
CA ASN A 275 20.55 26.33 -52.40
C ASN A 275 20.70 26.65 -50.91
#